data_AF-A0A517R3F4-F1
#
_entry.id   AF-A0A517R3F4-F1
#
_cell.length_a   1.000
_cell.length_b   1.000
_cell.length_c   1.000
_cell.angle_alpha   90.00
_cell.angle_beta   90.00
_cell.angle_gamma   90.00
#
_symmetry.space_group_name_H-M   'P 1'
#
loop_
_entity.id
_entity.type
_entity.pdbx_description
1 polymer ?
#
loop_
_entity_poly.entity_id
_entity_poly.type
_entity_poly.pdbx_seq_one_letter_code
_entity_poly.pdbx_strand_id
1 'polypeptide(L)' 'MQVVLSEFHEDEECVWCQKERECVVATFSDEFLKDAPLCWKCLQTAFRVRSSQAESADPESR' A
#
# COMPACT_ATOMS: atom_id res chain seq x y z
N MET A 1 5.04 -8.51 -6.27
CA MET A 1 4.02 -7.45 -6.10
C MET A 1 4.62 -6.11 -6.48
N GLN A 2 3.91 -5.28 -7.24
CA GLN A 2 4.31 -3.91 -7.60
C GLN A 2 3.30 -2.90 -7.05
N VAL A 3 3.76 -1.69 -6.73
CA VAL A 3 2.91 -0.58 -6.29
C VAL A 3 3.22 0.64 -7.16
N VAL A 4 2.19 1.22 -7.75
CA VAL A 4 2.26 2.45 -8.55
C VAL A 4 1.83 3.63 -7.68
N LEU A 5 2.62 4.70 -7.69
CA LEU A 5 2.29 5.97 -7.04
C LEU A 5 1.89 6.97 -8.13
N SER A 6 0.69 7.55 -8.04
CA SER A 6 0.16 8.45 -9.08
C SER A 6 0.16 9.92 -8.67
N GLU A 7 -0.31 10.23 -7.46
CA GLU A 7 -0.52 11.60 -6.99
C GLU A 7 0.02 11.80 -5.57
N PHE A 8 0.45 13.02 -5.27
CA PHE A 8 0.91 13.46 -3.95
C PHE A 8 -0.04 14.53 -3.42
N HIS A 9 -0.42 14.40 -2.15
CA HIS A 9 -1.28 15.34 -1.44
C HIS A 9 -0.59 15.76 -0.15
N GLU A 10 -0.47 17.07 0.09
CA GLU A 10 0.17 17.61 1.30
C GLU A 10 -0.67 17.35 2.56
N ASP A 11 -1.99 17.40 2.41
CA ASP A 11 -2.96 17.20 3.49
C ASP A 11 -4.16 16.42 2.94
N GLU A 12 -4.19 15.12 3.20
CA GLU A 12 -5.24 14.19 2.77
C GLU A 12 -5.43 13.10 3.83
N GLU A 13 -6.64 12.53 3.93
CA GLU A 13 -6.91 11.48 4.90
C GLU A 13 -6.28 10.15 4.43
N CYS A 14 -5.28 9.67 5.17
CA CYS A 14 -4.71 8.35 4.92
C CYS A 14 -5.76 7.25 5.21
N VAL A 15 -6.17 6.48 4.18
CA VAL A 15 -7.23 5.46 4.31
C VAL A 15 -6.91 4.36 5.32
N TRP A 16 -5.64 4.15 5.63
CA TRP A 16 -5.19 3.11 6.56
C TRP A 16 -5.28 3.54 8.02
N CYS A 17 -4.82 4.76 8.33
CA CYS A 17 -4.72 5.21 9.72
C CYS A 17 -5.73 6.30 10.09
N GLN A 18 -6.53 6.78 9.12
CA GLN A 18 -7.58 7.78 9.28
C GLN A 18 -7.05 9.06 9.94
N LYS A 19 -5.89 9.52 9.47
CA LYS A 19 -5.25 10.76 9.93
C LYS A 19 -4.90 11.60 8.72
N GLU A 20 -5.20 12.89 8.81
CA GLU A 20 -4.77 13.91 7.85
C GLU A 20 -3.25 14.10 7.94
N ARG A 21 -2.57 13.81 6.82
CA ARG A 21 -1.12 13.87 6.65
C ARG A 21 -0.78 13.98 5.16
N GLU A 22 0.50 14.22 4.88
CA GLU A 22 1.07 13.99 3.56
C GLU A 22 0.84 12.54 3.10
N CYS A 23 0.13 12.38 1.99
CA CYS A 23 -0.25 11.11 1.41
C CYS A 23 0.17 11.01 -0.05
N VAL A 24 0.37 9.77 -0.50
CA VAL A 24 0.49 9.42 -1.92
C VAL A 24 -0.61 8.46 -2.30
N VAL A 25 -1.19 8.66 -3.48
CA VAL A 25 -2.17 7.75 -4.05
C VAL A 25 -1.43 6.50 -4.56
N ALA A 26 -1.75 5.36 -3.96
CA ALA A 26 -1.10 4.09 -4.24
C ALA A 26 -2.09 3.08 -4.84
N THR A 27 -1.66 2.42 -5.91
CA THR A 27 -2.38 1.32 -6.56
C THR A 27 -1.50 0.08 -6.59
N PHE A 28 -1.97 -0.98 -5.94
CA PHE A 28 -1.27 -2.27 -5.86
C PHE A 28 -1.68 -3.17 -7.03
N SER A 29 -0.69 -3.82 -7.65
CA SER A 29 -0.91 -4.69 -8.83
C SER A 29 -1.81 -5.90 -8.56
N ASP A 30 -1.96 -6.28 -7.29
CA ASP A 30 -2.78 -7.41 -6.80
C ASP A 30 -4.19 -6.99 -6.38
N GLU A 31 -4.61 -5.77 -6.73
CA GLU A 31 -5.91 -5.21 -6.40
C GLU A 31 -6.18 -5.03 -4.89
N PHE A 32 -5.14 -5.12 -4.03
CA PHE A 32 -5.31 -4.92 -2.59
C PHE A 32 -5.87 -3.53 -2.25
N LEU A 33 -5.26 -2.51 -2.83
CA LEU A 33 -5.65 -1.12 -2.72
C LEU A 33 -5.56 -0.51 -4.11
N LYS A 34 -6.58 0.25 -4.49
CA LYS A 34 -6.66 0.97 -5.77
C LYS A 34 -6.96 2.42 -5.48
N ASP A 35 -6.19 3.32 -6.09
CA ASP A 35 -6.32 4.76 -5.95
C ASP A 35 -6.48 5.19 -4.49
N ALA A 36 -5.67 4.59 -3.62
CA ALA A 36 -5.80 4.75 -2.17
C ALA A 36 -4.77 5.75 -1.63
N PRO A 37 -5.19 6.89 -1.05
CA PRO A 37 -4.27 7.81 -0.39
C PRO A 37 -3.68 7.18 0.87
N LEU A 38 -2.36 7.04 0.91
CA LEU A 38 -1.61 6.47 2.02
C LEU A 38 -0.47 7.40 2.43
N CYS A 39 -0.35 7.67 3.72
CA CYS A 39 0.87 8.26 4.24
C CYS A 39 2.05 7.28 4.10
N TRP A 40 3.27 7.79 3.99
CA TRP A 40 4.48 6.99 3.76
C TRP A 40 4.66 5.81 4.72
N LYS A 41 4.34 6.00 6.00
CA LYS A 41 4.43 4.94 7.02
C LYS A 41 3.42 3.82 6.78
N CYS A 42 2.19 4.18 6.41
CA CYS A 42 1.14 3.22 6.11
C CYS A 42 1.39 2.50 4.79
N LEU A 43 1.93 3.20 3.78
CA LEU A 43 2.37 2.59 2.52
C LEU A 43 3.43 1.51 2.75
N GLN A 44 4.49 1.80 3.52
CA GLN A 44 5.52 0.81 3.86
C GLN A 44 4.94 -0.40 4.62
N THR A 45 3.99 -0.14 5.53
CA THR A 45 3.33 -1.20 6.29
C THR A 45 2.45 -2.08 5.40
N ALA A 46 1.62 -1.47 4.56
CA ALA A 46 0.77 -2.13 3.57
C ALA A 46 1.60 -3.00 2.62
N PHE A 47 2.71 -2.46 2.11
CA PHE A 47 3.64 -3.18 1.25
C PHE A 47 4.24 -4.40 1.95
N ARG A 48 4.71 -4.26 3.19
CA ARG A 48 5.28 -5.38 3.96
C ARG A 48 4.24 -6.46 4.23
N VAL A 49 3.04 -6.07 4.70
CA VAL A 49 1.94 -7.01 4.99
C VAL A 49 1.57 -7.82 3.76
N ARG A 50 1.50 -7.19 2.59
CA ARG A 50 1.19 -7.89 1.34
C ARG A 50 2.35 -8.71 0.79
N SER A 51 3.58 -8.23 0.89
CA SER A 51 4.75 -8.98 0.44
C SER A 51 4.89 -10.30 1.21
N SER A 52 4.73 -10.27 2.54
CA SER A 52 4.80 -11.50 3.36
C SER A 52 3.67 -12.49 3.08
N GLN A 53 2.49 -12.01 2.69
CA GLN A 53 1.39 -12.88 2.26
C GLN A 53 1.63 -13.48 0.87
N ALA A 54 2.22 -12.72 -0.05
CA ALA A 54 2.58 -13.22 -1.37
C ALA A 54 3.67 -14.30 -1.32
N GLU A 55 4.64 -14.18 -0.41
CA GLU A 55 5.68 -15.20 -0.19
C GLU A 55 5.13 -16.51 0.42
N SER A 56 4.01 -16.43 1.15
CA SER A 56 3.37 -17.59 1.79
C SER A 56 2.45 -18.39 0.84
N ALA A 57 2.23 -17.88 -0.38
CA ALA A 57 1.32 -18.47 -1.35
C ALA A 57 2.00 -19.41 -2.37
N ASP A 58 3.26 -19.78 -2.15
CA ASP A 58 3.98 -20.78 -2.93
C ASP A 58 4.03 -22.12 -2.17
N PRO A 59 3.12 -23.08 -2.45
CA PRO A 59 3.20 -24.43 -1.91
C PRO A 59 4.23 -25.34 -2.63
N GLU A 60 5.08 -24.82 -3.53
CA GLU A 60 6.01 -25.64 -4.33
C GLU A 60 7.48 -25.55 -3.92
N SER A 61 7.81 -24.85 -2.83
CA SER A 61 9.17 -24.84 -2.28
C SER A 61 9.24 -25.39 -0.85
N ARG A 62 9.34 -26.72 -0.78
CA ARG A 62 10.06 -27.57 0.20
C ARG A 62 9.29 -28.22 1.36
#